data_AF-A0A662CR21-F1
#
_entry.id   AF-A0A662CR21-F1
#
_cell.length_a   1.000
_cell.length_b   1.000
_cell.length_c   1.000
_cell.angle_alpha   90.00
_cell.angle_beta   90.00
_cell.angle_gamma   90.00
#
_symmetry.space_group_name_H-M   'P 1'
#
loop_
_entity.id
_entity.type
_entity.pdbx_description
1 polymer ?
#
loop_
_entity_poly.entity_id
_entity_poly.type
_entity_poly.pdbx_seq_one_letter_code
_entity_poly.pdbx_strand_id
1 'polypeptide(L)'
;MFKRKTSVHFLPFSLILFGLILALGGCLNQEKVPSPAVPKSIIPPSSATLRVAVTDSGLGGLSVVAHLEKRLAQERSYEKVEIIFVNALFSSQGGYNSLPHRRTKIEIFSSALESLAKKYQPDLIFVGCNTLSVLLPETSFIQHSSLPVVSIVDSALKLMAEALRQHPEACLIIFGTPTTISEGTYVRRLIEQGFLSERIISQACPELEIYIERGFDQEETAWLIQGYVEEALQKLPDQKTPIIASLNCTHYGYAQNFWQKALEASGHELVALLNPNETMIDCLFLPQLKNRFPNSQIKIRVVSMIHFSEEVINSISRALQAISPQTAQALKNYELVPHLFEWRKFLSPPPQPQEETSTT
;
A
#
# COMPACT_ATOMS: atom_id res chain seq x y z
N MET A 1 -14.83 -80.92 4.79
CA MET A 1 -15.00 -79.72 3.94
C MET A 1 -14.20 -78.58 4.57
N PHE A 2 -12.98 -78.28 4.08
CA PHE A 2 -12.64 -77.13 3.21
C PHE A 2 -12.99 -75.77 3.87
N LYS A 3 -12.13 -74.75 4.08
CA LYS A 3 -10.86 -74.27 3.48
C LYS A 3 -10.10 -73.46 4.57
N ARG A 4 -8.81 -73.75 4.82
CA ARG A 4 -7.58 -73.04 4.35
C ARG A 4 -7.46 -71.55 4.72
N LYS A 5 -6.54 -71.30 5.68
CA LYS A 5 -5.83 -70.05 5.97
C LYS A 5 -5.00 -69.60 4.76
N THR A 6 -4.95 -68.29 4.51
CA THR A 6 -3.88 -67.65 3.73
C THR A 6 -3.23 -66.58 4.59
N SER A 7 -1.97 -66.85 4.95
CA SER A 7 -0.98 -65.89 5.40
C SER A 7 0.04 -65.80 4.27
N VAL A 8 0.44 -64.61 3.85
CA VAL A 8 1.62 -64.44 2.99
C VAL A 8 2.46 -63.31 3.57
N HIS A 9 3.64 -63.73 4.03
CA HIS A 9 4.76 -62.92 4.45
C HIS A 9 5.36 -62.14 3.28
N PHE A 10 5.76 -60.90 3.56
CA PHE A 10 6.72 -60.11 2.80
C PHE A 10 8.17 -60.52 3.15
N LEU A 11 9.10 -60.08 2.28
CA LEU A 11 10.59 -60.07 2.34
C LEU A 11 11.30 -61.14 1.48
N PRO A 12 12.58 -60.93 1.09
CA PRO A 12 13.13 -59.82 0.29
C PRO A 12 14.12 -60.35 -0.77
N PHE A 13 14.58 -59.54 -1.74
CA PHE A 13 15.92 -59.78 -2.32
C PHE A 13 16.54 -58.50 -2.85
N SER A 14 17.69 -58.18 -2.28
CA SER A 14 18.65 -57.15 -2.66
C SER A 14 19.64 -57.74 -3.66
N LEU A 15 20.06 -56.99 -4.68
CA LEU A 15 21.44 -57.01 -5.19
C LEU A 15 21.70 -55.87 -6.20
N ILE A 16 22.32 -54.81 -5.67
CA ILE A 16 23.54 -54.13 -6.14
C ILE A 16 23.87 -54.22 -7.64
N LEU A 17 23.96 -53.05 -8.31
CA LEU A 17 25.07 -52.77 -9.22
C LEU A 17 25.45 -51.28 -9.22
N PHE A 18 26.74 -51.06 -9.00
CA PHE A 18 27.47 -49.79 -8.98
C PHE A 18 27.68 -49.29 -10.42
N GLY A 19 27.47 -47.99 -10.66
CA GLY A 19 27.77 -47.34 -11.94
C GLY A 19 28.07 -45.87 -11.72
N LEU A 20 29.36 -45.53 -11.74
CA LEU A 20 29.95 -44.22 -11.52
C LEU A 20 29.89 -43.36 -12.80
N ILE A 21 29.86 -42.02 -12.60
CA ILE A 21 30.38 -40.95 -13.49
C ILE A 21 29.42 -40.42 -14.59
N LEU A 22 28.86 -39.22 -14.39
CA LEU A 22 29.42 -37.95 -14.88
C LEU A 22 28.55 -36.77 -14.43
N ALA A 23 29.15 -35.89 -13.63
CA ALA A 23 28.59 -34.59 -13.28
C ALA A 23 28.51 -33.71 -14.54
N LEU A 24 27.30 -33.51 -15.06
CA LEU A 24 26.98 -32.37 -15.90
C LEU A 24 26.33 -31.32 -15.01
N GLY A 25 27.20 -30.52 -14.39
CA GLY A 25 26.85 -29.24 -13.80
C GLY A 25 26.34 -28.31 -14.89
N GLY A 26 25.05 -28.40 -15.18
CA GLY A 26 24.33 -27.36 -15.87
C GLY A 26 24.23 -26.17 -14.92
N CYS A 27 25.16 -25.23 -15.07
CA CYS A 27 24.99 -23.87 -14.57
C CYS A 27 23.74 -23.29 -15.24
N LEU A 28 22.57 -23.47 -14.62
CA LEU A 28 21.49 -22.54 -14.79
C LEU A 28 21.98 -21.23 -14.15
N ASN A 29 22.46 -20.34 -15.01
CA ASN A 29 22.64 -18.93 -14.70
C ASN A 29 21.31 -18.43 -14.12
N GLN A 30 21.20 -18.46 -12.79
CA GLN A 30 20.34 -17.51 -12.11
C GLN A 30 20.96 -16.16 -12.41
N GLU A 31 20.39 -15.45 -13.39
CA GLU A 31 20.62 -14.03 -13.52
C GLU A 31 20.32 -13.43 -12.14
N LYS A 32 21.39 -13.07 -11.45
CA LYS A 32 21.35 -12.33 -10.19
C LYS A 32 20.56 -11.08 -10.51
N VAL A 33 19.28 -11.06 -10.13
CA VAL A 33 18.46 -9.86 -10.17
C VAL A 33 19.26 -8.81 -9.40
N PRO A 34 19.72 -7.73 -10.04
CA PRO A 34 20.56 -6.77 -9.37
C PRO A 34 19.80 -6.24 -8.17
N SER A 35 20.39 -6.39 -6.98
CA SER A 35 19.94 -5.69 -5.78
C SER A 35 19.81 -4.21 -6.17
N PRO A 36 18.66 -3.56 -5.97
CA PRO A 36 18.47 -2.20 -6.42
C PRO A 36 19.50 -1.33 -5.71
N ALA A 37 20.43 -0.80 -6.51
CA ALA A 37 21.36 0.22 -6.06
C ALA A 37 20.58 1.33 -5.35
N VAL A 38 21.14 1.84 -4.26
CA VAL A 38 20.61 3.03 -3.56
C VAL A 38 20.23 4.08 -4.62
N PRO A 39 18.97 4.55 -4.69
CA PRO A 39 18.56 5.40 -5.79
C PRO A 39 19.44 6.64 -5.86
N LYS A 40 19.93 6.96 -7.07
CA LYS A 40 20.30 8.33 -7.44
C LYS A 40 19.13 9.22 -7.03
N SER A 41 19.38 10.37 -6.41
CA SER A 41 18.31 11.21 -5.86
C SER A 41 17.25 11.49 -6.94
N ILE A 42 15.98 11.19 -6.63
CA ILE A 42 14.85 11.30 -7.56
C ILE A 42 14.70 12.74 -8.06
N ILE A 43 15.01 13.68 -7.18
CA ILE A 43 15.08 15.11 -7.45
C ILE A 43 16.56 15.52 -7.51
N PRO A 44 17.00 16.35 -8.48
CA PRO A 44 18.36 16.87 -8.51
C PRO A 44 18.75 17.55 -7.18
N PRO A 45 19.90 17.24 -6.58
CA PRO A 45 20.30 17.82 -5.29
C PRO A 45 20.46 19.35 -5.33
N SER A 46 20.65 19.92 -6.52
CA SER A 46 20.74 21.37 -6.74
C SER A 46 19.39 22.07 -6.72
N SER A 47 18.27 21.36 -6.84
CA SER A 47 16.94 21.98 -6.89
C SER A 47 16.63 22.71 -5.58
N ALA A 48 16.29 23.99 -5.68
CA ALA A 48 15.80 24.81 -4.58
C ALA A 48 14.27 24.77 -4.45
N THR A 49 13.58 24.47 -5.55
CA THR A 49 12.12 24.36 -5.60
C THR A 49 11.70 22.90 -5.77
N LEU A 50 10.52 22.57 -5.26
CA LEU A 50 9.94 21.24 -5.40
C LEU A 50 8.41 21.33 -5.55
N ARG A 51 7.85 20.65 -6.55
CA ARG A 51 6.41 20.40 -6.65
C ARG A 51 6.15 18.91 -6.51
N VAL A 52 5.42 18.52 -5.48
CA VAL A 52 5.05 17.14 -5.22
C VAL A 52 3.55 16.98 -5.35
N ALA A 53 3.11 15.94 -6.06
CA ALA A 53 1.74 15.48 -5.97
C ALA A 53 1.65 14.26 -5.07
N VAL A 54 0.63 14.22 -4.20
CA VAL A 54 0.27 13.02 -3.42
C VAL A 54 -1.13 12.60 -3.87
N THR A 55 -1.31 11.35 -4.29
CA THR A 55 -2.62 10.84 -4.70
C THR A 55 -3.05 9.65 -3.88
N ASP A 56 -4.35 9.63 -3.57
CA ASP A 56 -5.01 8.60 -2.76
C ASP A 56 -6.47 8.45 -3.21
N SER A 57 -7.06 7.25 -3.06
CA SER A 57 -8.46 6.99 -3.40
C SER A 57 -9.46 7.41 -2.31
N GLY A 58 -9.00 8.07 -1.25
CA GLY A 58 -9.78 8.66 -0.17
C GLY A 58 -9.00 9.82 0.45
N LEU A 59 -9.14 10.04 1.76
CA LEU A 59 -8.41 11.10 2.50
C LEU A 59 -7.23 10.60 3.34
N GLY A 60 -6.95 9.28 3.33
CA GLY A 60 -5.84 8.68 4.07
C GLY A 60 -4.49 9.28 3.72
N GLY A 61 -4.22 9.51 2.43
CA GLY A 61 -2.95 10.09 1.96
C GLY A 61 -2.66 11.51 2.44
N LEU A 62 -3.63 12.22 3.06
CA LEU A 62 -3.34 13.49 3.73
C LEU A 62 -2.44 13.32 4.96
N SER A 63 -2.41 12.14 5.58
CA SER A 63 -1.42 11.80 6.61
C SER A 63 0.00 11.93 6.04
N VAL A 64 0.24 11.40 4.84
CA VAL A 64 1.53 11.52 4.12
C VAL A 64 1.86 12.99 3.86
N VAL A 65 0.88 13.79 3.43
CA VAL A 65 1.06 15.24 3.21
C VAL A 65 1.43 15.96 4.50
N ALA A 66 0.79 15.62 5.62
CA ALA A 66 1.07 16.23 6.91
C ALA A 66 2.49 15.89 7.42
N HIS A 67 2.91 14.63 7.31
CA HIS A 67 4.28 14.23 7.64
C HIS A 67 5.31 14.88 6.70
N LEU A 68 5.00 15.00 5.40
CA LEU A 68 5.84 15.68 4.42
C LEU A 68 6.04 17.15 4.77
N GLU A 69 4.95 17.89 5.03
CA GLU A 69 5.03 19.30 5.40
C GLU A 69 5.82 19.51 6.70
N LYS A 70 5.50 18.73 7.75
CA LYS A 70 6.19 18.80 9.03
C LYS A 70 7.70 18.60 8.86
N ARG A 71 8.11 17.56 8.11
CA ARG A 71 9.52 17.23 7.92
C ARG A 71 10.23 18.23 7.01
N LEU A 72 9.58 18.75 5.97
CA LEU A 72 10.11 19.84 5.14
C LEU A 72 10.36 21.10 5.96
N ALA A 73 9.43 21.48 6.84
CA ALA A 73 9.58 22.65 7.70
C ALA A 73 10.75 22.49 8.70
N GLN A 74 10.96 21.27 9.21
CA GLN A 74 12.04 20.94 10.15
C GLN A 74 13.40 20.85 9.48
N GLU A 75 13.51 20.12 8.37
CA GLU A 75 14.79 19.86 7.69
C GLU A 75 15.18 20.94 6.69
N ARG A 76 14.25 21.79 6.25
CA ARG A 76 14.53 22.94 5.37
C ARG A 76 15.30 22.56 4.10
N SER A 77 14.94 21.40 3.53
CA SER A 77 15.67 20.77 2.42
C SER A 77 15.50 21.49 1.08
N TYR A 78 14.44 22.29 0.95
CA TYR A 78 14.05 23.04 -0.23
C TYR A 78 13.58 24.45 0.18
N GLU A 79 13.84 25.47 -0.65
CA GLU A 79 13.44 26.85 -0.39
C GLU A 79 11.93 27.05 -0.57
N LYS A 80 11.36 26.48 -1.65
CA LYS A 80 9.94 26.59 -1.99
C LYS A 80 9.37 25.24 -2.35
N VAL A 81 8.29 24.85 -1.69
CA VAL A 81 7.61 23.58 -1.94
C VAL A 81 6.13 23.80 -2.19
N GLU A 82 5.62 23.22 -3.27
CA GLU A 82 4.18 23.09 -3.50
C GLU A 82 3.79 21.61 -3.37
N ILE A 83 2.94 21.29 -2.40
CA ILE A 83 2.37 19.96 -2.21
C ILE A 83 0.92 19.97 -2.67
N ILE A 84 0.58 19.08 -3.60
CA ILE A 84 -0.74 19.00 -4.20
C ILE A 84 -1.31 17.62 -3.89
N PHE A 85 -2.24 17.56 -2.95
CA PHE A 85 -3.03 16.35 -2.74
C PHE A 85 -4.12 16.27 -3.81
N VAL A 86 -4.15 15.18 -4.56
CA VAL A 86 -5.15 14.91 -5.60
C VAL A 86 -5.92 13.65 -5.23
N ASN A 87 -7.15 13.85 -4.78
CA ASN A 87 -8.06 12.76 -4.47
C ASN A 87 -8.49 12.05 -5.76
N ALA A 88 -8.19 10.75 -5.84
CA ALA A 88 -8.49 9.87 -6.98
C ALA A 88 -9.83 9.14 -6.84
N LEU A 89 -10.63 9.44 -5.81
CA LEU A 89 -12.01 8.98 -5.67
C LEU A 89 -12.88 9.67 -6.72
N PHE A 90 -13.56 8.85 -7.52
CA PHE A 90 -14.30 9.31 -8.69
C PHE A 90 -15.81 9.47 -8.45
N SER A 91 -16.33 8.90 -7.37
CA SER A 91 -17.76 8.92 -7.01
C SER A 91 -17.94 8.95 -5.49
N SER A 92 -18.98 9.64 -5.02
CA SER A 92 -19.39 9.59 -3.61
C SER A 92 -20.18 8.33 -3.26
N GLN A 93 -20.60 7.54 -4.24
CA GLN A 93 -21.39 6.32 -4.06
C GLN A 93 -20.53 5.06 -3.90
N GLY A 94 -19.21 5.14 -4.13
CA GLY A 94 -18.30 4.01 -4.06
C GLY A 94 -16.93 4.31 -4.63
N GLY A 95 -15.92 3.57 -4.18
CA GLY A 95 -14.52 3.74 -4.58
C GLY A 95 -13.95 2.53 -5.32
N TYR A 96 -12.62 2.42 -5.35
CA TYR A 96 -11.96 1.33 -6.07
C TYR A 96 -12.25 -0.05 -5.49
N ASN A 97 -12.45 -0.17 -4.18
CA ASN A 97 -12.78 -1.45 -3.54
C ASN A 97 -14.17 -1.97 -3.94
N SER A 98 -15.11 -1.11 -4.33
CA SER A 98 -16.45 -1.51 -4.77
C SER A 98 -16.54 -1.86 -6.26
N LEU A 99 -15.49 -1.61 -7.04
CA LEU A 99 -15.46 -1.98 -8.46
C LEU A 99 -15.24 -3.50 -8.62
N PRO A 100 -16.07 -4.20 -9.41
CA PRO A 100 -15.99 -5.66 -9.54
C PRO A 100 -14.80 -6.13 -10.36
N HIS A 101 -14.34 -5.31 -11.31
CA HIS A 101 -13.31 -5.70 -12.27
C HIS A 101 -12.01 -4.95 -12.02
N ARG A 102 -10.93 -5.73 -11.84
CA ARG A 102 -9.57 -5.22 -11.68
C ARG A 102 -9.14 -4.29 -12.82
N ARG A 103 -9.48 -4.65 -14.06
CA ARG A 103 -9.18 -3.84 -15.25
C ARG A 103 -9.78 -2.43 -15.16
N THR A 104 -11.05 -2.32 -14.76
CA THR A 104 -11.72 -1.03 -14.55
C THR A 104 -11.00 -0.18 -13.50
N LYS A 105 -10.54 -0.79 -12.39
CA LYS A 105 -9.75 -0.09 -11.37
C LYS A 105 -8.47 0.51 -11.98
N ILE A 106 -7.75 -0.27 -12.78
CA ILE A 106 -6.50 0.16 -13.44
C ILE A 106 -6.75 1.28 -14.46
N GLU A 107 -7.79 1.16 -15.29
CA GLU A 107 -8.10 2.15 -16.33
C GLU A 107 -8.52 3.50 -15.73
N ILE A 108 -9.37 3.49 -14.68
CA ILE A 108 -9.75 4.70 -13.96
C ILE A 108 -8.52 5.32 -13.27
N PHE A 109 -7.70 4.51 -12.59
CA PHE A 109 -6.51 5.02 -11.92
C PHE A 109 -5.49 5.61 -12.91
N SER A 110 -5.32 4.97 -14.07
CA SER A 110 -4.49 5.50 -15.16
C SER A 110 -4.97 6.88 -15.60
N SER A 111 -6.28 7.06 -15.79
CA SER A 111 -6.84 8.37 -16.14
C SER A 111 -6.62 9.42 -15.05
N ALA A 112 -6.73 9.02 -13.77
CA ALA A 112 -6.45 9.92 -12.65
C ALA A 112 -4.99 10.40 -12.64
N LEU A 113 -4.02 9.50 -12.85
CA LEU A 113 -2.60 9.83 -12.93
C LEU A 113 -2.26 10.71 -14.14
N GLU A 114 -2.81 10.39 -15.32
CA GLU A 114 -2.62 11.18 -16.53
C GLU A 114 -3.14 12.61 -16.36
N SER A 115 -4.32 12.77 -15.78
CA SER A 115 -4.89 14.10 -15.52
C SER A 115 -4.10 14.86 -14.47
N LEU A 116 -3.69 14.19 -13.38
CA LEU A 116 -2.83 14.78 -12.33
C LEU A 116 -1.53 15.32 -12.94
N ALA A 117 -0.82 14.49 -13.71
CA ALA A 117 0.44 14.87 -14.32
C ALA A 117 0.28 16.03 -15.31
N LYS A 118 -0.74 15.95 -16.19
CA LYS A 118 -1.03 16.99 -17.19
C LYS A 118 -1.39 18.33 -16.54
N LYS A 119 -2.24 18.30 -15.51
CA LYS A 119 -2.79 19.52 -14.91
C LYS A 119 -1.83 20.21 -13.96
N TYR A 120 -1.10 19.43 -13.16
CA TYR A 120 -0.27 19.97 -12.07
C TYR A 120 1.22 19.96 -12.37
N GLN A 121 1.68 19.14 -13.32
CA GLN A 121 3.08 19.03 -13.73
C GLN A 121 4.04 18.97 -12.51
N PRO A 122 3.87 17.99 -11.61
CA PRO A 122 4.75 17.85 -10.46
C PRO A 122 6.13 17.32 -10.88
N ASP A 123 7.12 17.49 -10.02
CA ASP A 123 8.45 16.89 -10.17
C ASP A 123 8.45 15.40 -9.72
N LEU A 124 7.50 15.04 -8.85
CA LEU A 124 7.36 13.71 -8.25
C LEU A 124 5.89 13.44 -7.87
N ILE A 125 5.43 12.22 -8.12
CA ILE A 125 4.14 11.72 -7.61
C ILE A 125 4.39 10.70 -6.50
N PHE A 126 3.78 10.90 -5.34
CA PHE A 126 3.56 9.85 -4.35
C PHE A 126 2.18 9.24 -4.54
N VAL A 127 2.12 7.92 -4.77
CA VAL A 127 0.87 7.15 -4.67
C VAL A 127 0.77 6.65 -3.24
N GLY A 128 0.07 7.42 -2.40
CA GLY A 128 -0.12 7.11 -0.99
C GLY A 128 -1.06 5.93 -0.77
N CYS A 129 -2.07 5.76 -1.63
CA CYS A 129 -3.04 4.70 -1.45
C CYS A 129 -2.44 3.31 -1.70
N ASN A 130 -2.59 2.41 -0.73
CA ASN A 130 -2.18 1.01 -0.84
C ASN A 130 -2.95 0.27 -1.95
N THR A 131 -4.28 0.46 -2.01
CA THR A 131 -5.14 -0.11 -3.05
C THR A 131 -4.69 0.29 -4.46
N LEU A 132 -4.41 1.57 -4.67
CA LEU A 132 -3.96 2.06 -5.97
C LEU A 132 -2.53 1.61 -6.27
N SER A 133 -1.68 1.56 -5.26
CA SER A 133 -0.28 1.16 -5.39
C SER A 133 -0.09 -0.27 -5.85
N VAL A 134 -0.92 -1.23 -5.41
CA VAL A 134 -0.84 -2.62 -5.88
C VAL A 134 -1.30 -2.78 -7.34
N LEU A 135 -2.03 -1.80 -7.87
CA LEU A 135 -2.47 -1.75 -9.27
C LEU A 135 -1.57 -0.89 -10.17
N LEU A 136 -0.72 -0.05 -9.56
CA LEU A 136 0.12 0.94 -10.22
C LEU A 136 0.99 0.38 -11.36
N PRO A 137 1.67 -0.79 -11.23
CA PRO A 137 2.58 -1.29 -12.26
C PRO A 137 1.91 -1.55 -13.62
N GLU A 138 0.60 -1.78 -13.64
CA GLU A 138 -0.17 -2.09 -14.85
C GLU A 138 -0.91 -0.89 -15.44
N THR A 139 -0.78 0.30 -14.83
CA THR A 139 -1.36 1.52 -15.37
C THR A 139 -0.66 1.93 -16.67
N SER A 140 -1.43 2.41 -17.66
CA SER A 140 -0.84 2.97 -18.90
C SER A 140 0.10 4.13 -18.57
N PHE A 141 -0.19 4.89 -17.52
CA PHE A 141 0.65 5.98 -17.05
C PHE A 141 2.08 5.54 -16.76
N ILE A 142 2.28 4.49 -15.96
CA ILE A 142 3.62 3.99 -15.60
C ILE A 142 4.36 3.44 -16.83
N GLN A 143 3.64 2.87 -17.79
CA GLN A 143 4.24 2.30 -19.00
C GLN A 143 4.78 3.37 -19.98
N HIS A 144 4.23 4.59 -19.94
CA HIS A 144 4.51 5.63 -20.96
C HIS A 144 5.08 6.94 -20.39
N SER A 145 5.06 7.13 -19.06
CA SER A 145 5.53 8.34 -18.40
C SER A 145 6.96 8.17 -17.86
N SER A 146 7.79 9.20 -18.03
CA SER A 146 9.10 9.30 -17.37
C SER A 146 9.05 10.04 -16.03
N LEU A 147 7.87 10.52 -15.62
CA LEU A 147 7.70 11.23 -14.37
C LEU A 147 7.95 10.29 -13.19
N PRO A 148 8.81 10.63 -12.22
CA PRO A 148 9.05 9.78 -11.07
C PRO A 148 7.76 9.53 -10.27
N VAL A 149 7.50 8.27 -9.96
CA VAL A 149 6.39 7.83 -9.11
C VAL A 149 6.93 6.97 -7.98
N VAL A 150 6.59 7.30 -6.74
CA VAL A 150 6.93 6.52 -5.56
C VAL A 150 5.65 5.92 -4.99
N SER A 151 5.67 4.60 -4.78
CA SER A 151 4.55 3.85 -4.23
C SER A 151 4.74 3.60 -2.74
N ILE A 152 3.66 3.69 -1.96
CA ILE A 152 3.67 3.30 -0.55
C ILE A 152 4.05 1.82 -0.36
N VAL A 153 3.84 0.96 -1.37
CA VAL A 153 4.15 -0.47 -1.32
C VAL A 153 5.64 -0.69 -1.07
N ASP A 154 6.52 0.09 -1.71
CA ASP A 154 7.96 -0.06 -1.54
C ASP A 154 8.43 0.33 -0.13
N SER A 155 7.83 1.39 0.43
CA SER A 155 8.06 1.83 1.81
C SER A 155 7.62 0.76 2.82
N ALA A 156 6.39 0.25 2.65
CA ALA A 156 5.86 -0.78 3.52
C ALA A 156 6.67 -2.08 3.46
N LEU A 157 7.09 -2.51 2.26
CA LEU A 157 7.93 -3.70 2.10
C LEU A 157 9.28 -3.55 2.80
N LYS A 158 9.90 -2.36 2.72
CA LYS A 158 11.15 -2.10 3.44
C LYS A 158 10.96 -2.23 4.95
N LEU A 159 9.92 -1.60 5.51
CA LEU A 159 9.60 -1.67 6.94
C LEU A 159 9.32 -3.11 7.40
N MET A 160 8.46 -3.82 6.68
CA MET A 160 8.08 -5.20 7.01
C MET A 160 9.28 -6.14 6.94
N ALA A 161 10.12 -6.02 5.90
CA ALA A 161 11.31 -6.83 5.75
C ALA A 161 12.36 -6.55 6.82
N GLU A 162 12.51 -5.29 7.25
CA GLU A 162 13.39 -4.93 8.36
C GLU A 162 12.89 -5.53 9.68
N ALA A 163 11.61 -5.36 10.00
CA ALA A 163 11.00 -5.92 11.22
C ALA A 163 11.09 -7.46 11.25
N LEU A 164 10.80 -8.15 10.15
CA LEU A 164 10.89 -9.61 10.05
C LEU A 164 12.33 -10.15 10.22
N ARG A 165 13.35 -9.37 9.87
CA ARG A 165 14.76 -9.73 10.10
C ARG A 165 15.18 -9.48 11.55
N GLN A 166 14.69 -8.41 12.16
CA GLN A 166 14.97 -8.07 13.56
C GLN A 166 14.27 -9.04 14.53
N HIS A 167 13.11 -9.55 14.14
CA HIS A 167 12.26 -10.45 14.93
C HIS A 167 12.00 -11.77 14.17
N PRO A 168 12.98 -12.68 14.07
CA PRO A 168 12.84 -13.95 13.35
C PRO A 168 11.78 -14.90 13.93
N GLU A 169 11.40 -14.72 15.19
CA GLU A 169 10.36 -15.46 15.91
C GLU A 169 8.93 -14.97 15.61
N ALA A 170 8.77 -13.73 15.13
CA ALA A 170 7.46 -13.11 15.00
C ALA A 170 6.76 -13.48 13.68
N CYS A 171 5.43 -13.46 13.70
CA CYS A 171 4.60 -13.46 12.49
C CYS A 171 4.20 -12.02 12.12
N LEU A 172 4.22 -11.73 10.83
CA LEU A 172 3.74 -10.46 10.28
C LEU A 172 2.26 -10.57 9.91
N ILE A 173 1.44 -9.67 10.44
CA ILE A 173 0.05 -9.49 10.06
C ILE A 173 -0.06 -8.21 9.22
N ILE A 174 -0.50 -8.37 7.98
CA ILE A 174 -0.73 -7.28 7.03
C ILE A 174 -2.22 -6.97 7.04
N PHE A 175 -2.58 -5.82 7.60
CA PHE A 175 -3.96 -5.31 7.57
C PHE A 175 -4.13 -4.39 6.36
N GLY A 176 -5.08 -4.68 5.49
CA GLY A 176 -5.30 -3.86 4.29
C GLY A 176 -6.74 -3.90 3.81
N THR A 177 -7.02 -3.13 2.76
CA THR A 177 -8.32 -3.17 2.08
C THR A 177 -8.49 -4.50 1.34
N PRO A 178 -9.72 -4.91 0.98
CA PRO A 178 -9.96 -6.12 0.19
C PRO A 178 -9.11 -6.19 -1.08
N THR A 179 -9.03 -5.11 -1.86
CA THR A 179 -8.19 -5.08 -3.07
C THR A 179 -6.70 -5.21 -2.73
N THR A 180 -6.21 -4.50 -1.71
CA THR A 180 -4.79 -4.58 -1.30
C THR A 180 -4.39 -6.02 -0.97
N ILE A 181 -5.25 -6.71 -0.23
CA ILE A 181 -5.00 -8.08 0.22
C ILE A 181 -5.16 -9.08 -0.93
N SER A 182 -6.22 -8.96 -1.74
CA SER A 182 -6.50 -9.91 -2.82
C SER A 182 -5.45 -9.89 -3.94
N GLU A 183 -4.79 -8.75 -4.17
CA GLU A 183 -3.71 -8.64 -5.16
C GLU A 183 -2.45 -9.42 -4.73
N GLY A 184 -2.33 -9.84 -3.46
CA GLY A 184 -1.22 -10.68 -2.98
C GLY A 184 0.18 -10.06 -3.10
N THR A 185 0.27 -8.77 -3.47
CA THR A 185 1.53 -8.12 -3.84
C THR A 185 2.53 -8.11 -2.70
N TYR A 186 2.09 -7.79 -1.48
CA TYR A 186 2.97 -7.76 -0.31
C TYR A 186 3.51 -9.14 0.04
N VAL A 187 2.63 -10.15 0.13
CA VAL A 187 3.00 -11.54 0.42
C VAL A 187 4.01 -12.05 -0.61
N ARG A 188 3.68 -11.92 -1.90
CA ARG A 188 4.55 -12.35 -3.00
C ARG A 188 5.94 -11.69 -2.91
N ARG A 189 6.00 -10.36 -2.75
CA ARG A 189 7.27 -9.62 -2.71
C ARG A 189 8.10 -9.87 -1.45
N LEU A 190 7.49 -10.29 -0.35
CA LEU A 190 8.22 -10.72 0.85
C LEU A 190 8.76 -12.15 0.67
N ILE A 191 7.99 -13.06 0.06
CA ILE A 191 8.47 -14.41 -0.28
C ILE A 191 9.63 -14.34 -1.27
N GLU A 192 9.56 -13.49 -2.29
CA GLU A 192 10.66 -13.22 -3.23
C GLU A 192 11.94 -12.70 -2.52
N GLN A 193 11.80 -12.08 -1.35
CA GLN A 193 12.92 -11.66 -0.49
C GLN A 193 13.42 -12.77 0.47
N GLY A 194 12.84 -13.96 0.43
CA GLY A 194 13.26 -15.12 1.21
C GLY A 194 12.52 -15.30 2.55
N PHE A 195 11.45 -14.55 2.81
CA PHE A 195 10.62 -14.77 4.00
C PHE A 195 9.66 -15.94 3.80
N LEU A 196 9.47 -16.74 4.85
CA LEU A 196 8.61 -17.91 4.82
C LEU A 196 7.12 -17.51 4.78
N SER A 197 6.34 -18.15 3.91
CA SER A 197 4.92 -17.82 3.68
C SER A 197 4.06 -17.99 4.94
N GLU A 198 4.35 -18.99 5.76
CA GLU A 198 3.66 -19.30 7.02
C GLU A 198 3.85 -18.22 8.09
N ARG A 199 4.83 -17.32 7.91
CA ARG A 199 5.04 -16.18 8.80
C ARG A 199 4.29 -14.92 8.38
N ILE A 200 3.53 -14.97 7.28
CA ILE A 200 2.89 -13.80 6.69
C ILE A 200 1.38 -14.03 6.62
N ILE A 201 0.64 -13.30 7.46
CA ILE A 201 -0.81 -13.34 7.53
C ILE A 201 -1.37 -12.12 6.83
N SER A 202 -2.37 -12.33 5.98
CA SER A 202 -3.13 -11.25 5.36
C SER A 202 -4.52 -11.13 5.97
N GLN A 203 -4.90 -9.91 6.36
CA GLN A 203 -6.20 -9.57 6.89
C GLN A 203 -6.83 -8.44 6.08
N ALA A 204 -7.89 -8.77 5.34
CA ALA A 204 -8.73 -7.77 4.70
C ALA A 204 -9.64 -7.13 5.76
N CYS A 205 -9.74 -5.79 5.74
CA CYS A 205 -10.61 -5.03 6.63
C CYS A 205 -11.59 -4.22 5.77
N PRO A 206 -12.64 -4.85 5.22
CA PRO A 206 -13.60 -4.16 4.36
C PRO A 206 -14.27 -2.97 5.06
N GLU A 207 -14.41 -1.85 4.37
CA GLU A 207 -15.14 -0.64 4.81
C GLU A 207 -14.53 0.11 6.01
N LEU A 208 -13.49 -0.41 6.66
CA LEU A 208 -12.86 0.23 7.81
C LEU A 208 -12.39 1.66 7.50
N GLU A 209 -11.94 1.92 6.27
CA GLU A 209 -11.56 3.26 5.84
C GLU A 209 -12.71 4.28 5.96
N ILE A 210 -13.95 3.85 5.74
CA ILE A 210 -15.15 4.71 5.79
C ILE A 210 -15.46 5.09 7.24
N TYR A 211 -15.36 4.12 8.16
CA TYR A 211 -15.58 4.37 9.59
C TYR A 211 -14.51 5.30 10.16
N ILE A 212 -13.25 5.10 9.77
CA ILE A 212 -12.15 6.00 10.15
C ILE A 212 -12.37 7.42 9.61
N GLU A 213 -12.83 7.59 8.37
CA GLU A 213 -13.11 8.91 7.81
C GLU A 213 -14.21 9.66 8.59
N ARG A 214 -15.28 8.96 8.99
CA ARG A 214 -16.38 9.55 9.76
C ARG A 214 -15.98 9.81 11.22
N GLY A 215 -15.11 8.97 11.77
CA GLY A 215 -14.68 9.09 13.17
C GLY A 215 -13.56 8.12 13.54
N PHE A 216 -12.31 8.55 13.34
CA PHE A 216 -11.11 7.75 13.65
C PHE A 216 -10.97 7.40 15.14
N ASP A 217 -11.69 8.12 16.01
CA ASP A 217 -11.67 8.02 17.46
C ASP A 217 -13.03 7.60 18.06
N GLN A 218 -13.96 7.15 17.22
CA GLN A 218 -15.28 6.68 17.65
C GLN A 218 -15.26 5.19 18.03
N GLU A 219 -16.22 4.80 18.86
CA GLU A 219 -16.31 3.45 19.41
C GLU A 219 -16.56 2.40 18.33
N GLU A 220 -17.36 2.72 17.32
CA GLU A 220 -17.64 1.84 16.18
C GLU A 220 -16.37 1.51 15.39
N THR A 221 -15.48 2.49 15.21
CA THR A 221 -14.17 2.28 14.59
C THR A 221 -13.30 1.35 15.44
N ALA A 222 -13.32 1.53 16.77
CA ALA A 222 -12.59 0.67 17.69
C ALA A 222 -13.09 -0.79 17.65
N TRP A 223 -14.41 -1.00 17.64
CA TRP A 223 -15.02 -2.34 17.55
C TRP A 223 -14.68 -3.05 16.25
N LEU A 224 -14.71 -2.36 15.11
CA LEU A 224 -14.31 -2.94 13.83
C LEU A 224 -12.84 -3.35 13.82
N ILE A 225 -11.96 -2.48 14.31
CA ILE A 225 -10.52 -2.79 14.44
C ILE A 225 -10.33 -4.03 15.32
N GLN A 226 -11.02 -4.11 16.46
CA GLN A 226 -10.95 -5.27 17.34
C GLN A 226 -11.38 -6.55 16.61
N GLY A 227 -12.50 -6.53 15.89
CA GLY A 227 -12.97 -7.68 15.13
C GLY A 227 -11.95 -8.16 14.09
N TYR A 228 -11.33 -7.24 13.33
CA TYR A 228 -10.30 -7.61 12.36
C TYR A 228 -9.02 -8.14 13.00
N VAL A 229 -8.63 -7.62 14.16
CA VAL A 229 -7.52 -8.16 14.94
C VAL A 229 -7.84 -9.59 15.36
N GLU A 230 -9.01 -9.84 15.95
CA GLU A 230 -9.44 -11.19 16.36
C GLU A 230 -9.45 -12.19 15.18
N GLU A 231 -9.99 -11.79 14.02
CA GLU A 231 -9.95 -12.61 12.79
C GLU A 231 -8.53 -12.91 12.31
N ALA A 232 -7.61 -11.94 12.42
CA ALA A 232 -6.24 -12.13 12.02
C ALA A 232 -5.49 -13.09 12.95
N LEU A 233 -5.73 -12.98 14.26
CA LEU A 233 -5.09 -13.81 15.28
C LEU A 233 -5.50 -15.28 15.17
N GLN A 234 -6.72 -15.57 14.72
CA GLN A 234 -7.18 -16.95 14.46
C GLN A 234 -6.36 -17.66 13.37
N LYS A 235 -5.59 -16.91 12.57
CA LYS A 235 -4.72 -17.45 11.50
C LYS A 235 -3.29 -17.71 11.99
N LEU A 236 -2.95 -17.35 13.22
CA LEU A 236 -1.64 -17.60 13.80
C LEU A 236 -1.44 -19.10 14.09
N PRO A 237 -0.20 -19.61 14.00
CA PRO A 237 0.08 -21.03 14.24
C PRO A 237 -0.11 -21.43 15.71
N ASP A 238 0.17 -20.52 16.65
CA ASP A 238 -0.06 -20.75 18.08
C ASP A 238 -0.37 -19.46 18.85
N GLN A 239 -0.85 -19.61 20.08
CA GLN A 239 -1.27 -18.50 20.97
C GLN A 239 -0.12 -17.68 21.57
N LYS A 240 1.14 -18.07 21.35
CA LYS A 240 2.32 -17.39 21.93
C LYS A 240 3.19 -16.72 20.89
N THR A 241 2.83 -16.85 19.61
CA THR A 241 3.56 -16.27 18.49
C THR A 241 3.59 -14.75 18.63
N PRO A 242 4.78 -14.11 18.74
CA PRO A 242 4.89 -12.66 18.73
C PRO A 242 4.42 -12.10 17.39
N ILE A 243 3.86 -10.89 17.40
CA ILE A 243 3.23 -10.29 16.23
C ILE A 243 3.91 -8.98 15.83
N ILE A 244 4.18 -8.86 14.54
CA ILE A 244 4.41 -7.59 13.85
C ILE A 244 3.11 -7.24 13.16
N ALA A 245 2.54 -6.07 13.41
CA ALA A 245 1.36 -5.59 12.69
C ALA A 245 1.77 -4.50 11.69
N SER A 246 1.26 -4.57 10.46
CA SER A 246 1.49 -3.55 9.44
C SER A 246 0.17 -2.97 8.93
N LEU A 247 0.07 -1.64 8.97
CA LEU A 247 -1.12 -0.88 8.58
C LEU A 247 -1.05 -0.51 7.09
N ASN A 248 -1.48 -1.42 6.21
CA ASN A 248 -1.42 -1.27 4.75
C ASN A 248 -2.70 -0.67 4.15
N CYS A 249 -3.22 0.36 4.82
CA CYS A 249 -4.18 1.32 4.29
C CYS A 249 -3.83 2.68 4.90
N THR A 250 -3.83 3.74 4.10
CA THR A 250 -3.40 5.07 4.57
C THR A 250 -4.28 5.61 5.70
N HIS A 251 -5.56 5.26 5.72
CA HIS A 251 -6.49 5.63 6.78
C HIS A 251 -6.15 5.02 8.13
N TYR A 252 -5.59 3.81 8.16
CA TYR A 252 -5.41 3.06 9.42
C TYR A 252 -4.48 3.79 10.39
N GLY A 253 -3.55 4.60 9.89
CA GLY A 253 -2.69 5.47 10.71
C GLY A 253 -3.46 6.51 11.53
N TYR A 254 -4.64 6.97 11.09
CA TYR A 254 -5.46 7.88 11.90
C TYR A 254 -5.99 7.20 13.17
N ALA A 255 -6.22 5.89 13.13
CA ALA A 255 -6.73 5.10 14.25
C ALA A 255 -5.62 4.27 14.94
N GLN A 256 -4.35 4.67 14.81
CA GLN A 256 -3.20 3.90 15.32
C GLN A 256 -3.33 3.54 16.82
N ASN A 257 -3.90 4.43 17.63
CA ASN A 257 -4.15 4.16 19.05
C ASN A 257 -5.13 3.00 19.29
N PHE A 258 -6.14 2.82 18.44
CA PHE A 258 -7.06 1.69 18.55
C PHE A 258 -6.43 0.39 18.07
N TRP A 259 -5.64 0.43 16.99
CA TRP A 259 -4.84 -0.71 16.56
C TRP A 259 -3.91 -1.19 17.68
N GLN A 260 -3.15 -0.27 18.28
CA GLN A 260 -2.23 -0.59 19.36
C GLN A 260 -2.95 -1.23 20.56
N LYS A 261 -4.05 -0.61 21.03
CA LYS A 261 -4.85 -1.16 22.13
C LYS A 261 -5.39 -2.55 21.84
N ALA A 262 -5.97 -2.76 20.66
CA ALA A 262 -6.55 -4.06 20.29
C ALA A 262 -5.47 -5.15 20.20
N LEU A 263 -4.31 -4.84 19.63
CA LEU A 263 -3.19 -5.78 19.51
C LEU A 263 -2.55 -6.09 20.86
N GLU A 264 -2.35 -5.10 21.74
CA GLU A 264 -1.80 -5.30 23.09
C GLU A 264 -2.77 -6.08 24.00
N ALA A 265 -4.08 -5.91 23.81
CA ALA A 265 -5.12 -6.65 24.56
C ALA A 265 -5.31 -8.09 24.06
N SER A 266 -4.68 -8.49 22.95
CA SER A 266 -4.87 -9.81 22.33
C SER A 266 -4.28 -10.99 23.11
N GLY A 267 -3.38 -10.72 24.05
CA GLY A 267 -2.59 -11.75 24.74
C GLY A 267 -1.32 -12.19 23.98
N HIS A 268 -1.08 -11.68 22.77
CA HIS A 268 0.17 -11.85 22.04
C HIS A 268 1.15 -10.70 22.32
N GLU A 269 2.45 -10.98 22.26
CA GLU A 269 3.48 -9.94 22.31
C GLU A 269 3.49 -9.14 20.99
N LEU A 270 3.11 -7.85 21.04
CA LEU A 270 3.26 -6.93 19.91
C LEU A 270 4.69 -6.38 19.88
N VAL A 271 5.51 -6.89 18.96
CA VAL A 271 6.92 -6.46 18.84
C VAL A 271 7.09 -5.20 17.98
N ALA A 272 6.19 -4.99 17.02
CA ALA A 272 6.20 -3.78 16.19
C ALA A 272 4.81 -3.49 15.58
N LEU A 273 4.45 -2.19 15.55
CA LEU A 273 3.31 -1.66 14.80
C LEU A 273 3.83 -0.72 13.71
N LEU A 274 3.72 -1.14 12.47
CA LEU A 274 4.31 -0.46 11.31
C LEU A 274 3.28 0.43 10.62
N ASN A 275 3.64 1.68 10.40
CA ASN A 275 2.85 2.66 9.66
C ASN A 275 3.67 3.22 8.47
N PRO A 276 3.45 2.74 7.23
CA PRO A 276 4.25 3.14 6.09
C PRO A 276 4.00 4.58 5.60
N ASN A 277 2.96 5.27 6.10
CA ASN A 277 2.68 6.66 5.74
C ASN A 277 3.85 7.59 6.11
N GLU A 278 4.53 7.32 7.23
CA GLU A 278 5.56 8.19 7.78
C GLU A 278 6.89 8.09 7.01
N THR A 279 7.17 6.93 6.41
CA THR A 279 8.47 6.63 5.80
C THR A 279 8.46 6.71 4.28
N MET A 280 7.29 6.74 3.63
CA MET A 280 7.23 6.77 2.17
C MET A 280 7.84 8.05 1.55
N ILE A 281 8.02 9.10 2.36
CA ILE A 281 8.61 10.38 1.97
C ILE A 281 10.15 10.41 2.08
N ASP A 282 10.77 9.36 2.64
CA ASP A 282 12.21 9.34 2.99
C ASP A 282 13.14 9.67 1.82
N CYS A 283 12.74 9.36 0.58
CA CYS A 283 13.52 9.62 -0.62
C CYS A 283 13.79 11.12 -0.87
N LEU A 284 13.03 12.02 -0.23
CA LEU A 284 13.23 13.47 -0.30
C LEU A 284 14.16 14.02 0.79
N PHE A 285 14.56 13.21 1.77
CA PHE A 285 15.27 13.66 2.97
C PHE A 285 16.63 12.97 3.11
N LEU A 286 17.45 13.12 2.07
CA LEU A 286 18.83 12.66 2.10
C LEU A 286 19.64 13.52 3.09
N PRO A 287 20.61 12.95 3.84
CA PRO A 287 21.37 13.69 4.85
C PRO A 287 22.03 14.98 4.32
N GLN A 288 22.52 14.97 3.08
CA GLN A 288 23.13 16.15 2.45
C GLN A 288 22.14 17.27 2.09
N LEU A 289 20.83 16.99 2.08
CA LEU A 289 19.80 17.98 1.80
C LEU A 289 19.35 18.74 3.05
N LYS A 290 19.69 18.26 4.24
CA LYS A 290 19.27 18.84 5.50
C LYS A 290 19.88 20.24 5.71
N ASN A 291 19.05 21.16 6.19
CA ASN A 291 19.36 22.56 6.53
C ASN A 291 19.99 23.36 5.38
N ARG A 292 19.63 23.07 4.12
CA ARG A 292 20.11 23.81 2.95
C ARG A 292 19.65 25.26 2.90
N PHE A 293 18.48 25.57 3.45
CA PHE A 293 17.86 26.89 3.41
C PHE A 293 17.50 27.40 4.82
N PRO A 294 17.43 28.73 5.04
CA PRO A 294 17.07 29.29 6.34
C PRO A 294 15.63 28.94 6.75
N ASN A 295 14.73 28.80 5.78
CA ASN A 295 13.35 28.35 5.93
C ASN A 295 12.84 27.69 4.63
N SER A 296 11.72 26.97 4.73
CA SER A 296 10.98 26.44 3.58
C SER A 296 9.61 27.11 3.47
N GLN A 297 9.33 27.71 2.32
CA GLN A 297 8.00 28.21 1.98
C GLN A 297 7.18 27.06 1.44
N ILE A 298 6.23 26.55 2.22
CA ILE A 298 5.43 25.39 1.85
C ILE A 298 4.00 25.84 1.55
N LYS A 299 3.49 25.45 0.38
CA LYS A 299 2.10 25.64 -0.01
C LYS A 299 1.43 24.27 -0.17
N ILE A 300 0.30 24.06 0.48
CA ILE A 300 -0.49 22.83 0.35
C ILE A 300 -1.80 23.14 -0.37
N ARG A 301 -2.17 22.29 -1.32
CA ARG A 301 -3.47 22.29 -1.99
C ARG A 301 -4.10 20.92 -1.86
N VAL A 302 -5.39 20.88 -1.58
CA VAL A 302 -6.20 19.64 -1.57
C VAL A 302 -7.19 19.77 -2.70
N VAL A 303 -7.21 18.80 -3.61
CA VAL A 303 -8.07 18.81 -4.80
C VAL A 303 -8.92 17.55 -4.82
N SER A 304 -10.21 17.71 -5.11
CA SER A 304 -11.14 16.60 -5.29
C SER A 304 -12.15 16.89 -6.39
N MET A 305 -12.63 15.86 -7.07
CA MET A 305 -13.81 15.99 -7.95
C MET A 305 -15.14 15.67 -7.26
N ILE A 306 -15.08 15.14 -6.04
CA ILE A 306 -16.26 14.85 -5.24
C ILE A 306 -16.36 15.81 -4.05
N HIS A 307 -17.57 15.97 -3.54
CA HIS A 307 -17.80 16.66 -2.27
C HIS A 307 -17.49 15.73 -1.10
N PHE A 308 -16.86 16.29 -0.07
CA PHE A 308 -16.72 15.64 1.24
C PHE A 308 -17.80 16.18 2.18
N SER A 309 -18.33 15.33 3.07
CA SER A 309 -19.26 15.80 4.11
C SER A 309 -18.50 16.62 5.16
N GLU A 310 -19.21 17.51 5.85
CA GLU A 310 -18.63 18.28 6.96
C GLU A 310 -18.11 17.36 8.07
N GLU A 311 -18.82 16.26 8.35
CA GLU A 311 -18.40 15.22 9.29
C GLU A 311 -17.00 14.68 8.95
N VAL A 312 -16.79 14.25 7.70
CA VAL A 312 -15.50 13.71 7.24
C VAL A 312 -14.40 14.77 7.28
N ILE A 313 -14.69 16.00 6.83
CA ILE A 313 -13.74 17.11 6.91
C ILE A 313 -13.33 17.38 8.36
N ASN A 314 -14.29 17.43 9.27
CA ASN A 314 -14.04 17.71 10.69
C ASN A 314 -13.26 16.59 11.37
N SER A 315 -13.61 15.33 11.10
CA SER A 315 -12.91 14.16 11.62
C SER A 315 -11.44 14.13 11.16
N ILE A 316 -11.22 14.14 9.84
CA ILE A 316 -9.86 14.02 9.29
C ILE A 316 -9.01 15.27 9.57
N SER A 317 -9.57 16.48 9.49
CA SER A 317 -8.80 17.69 9.80
C SER A 317 -8.34 17.73 11.26
N ARG A 318 -9.14 17.17 12.19
CA ARG A 318 -8.76 17.04 13.61
C ARG A 318 -7.63 16.03 13.81
N ALA A 319 -7.64 14.91 13.10
CA ALA A 319 -6.51 13.96 13.10
C ALA A 319 -5.22 14.62 12.56
N LEU A 320 -5.34 15.39 11.47
CA LEU A 320 -4.21 16.06 10.83
C LEU A 320 -3.65 17.22 11.66
N GLN A 321 -4.50 17.91 12.44
CA GLN A 321 -4.13 19.10 13.22
C GLN A 321 -2.94 18.87 14.15
N ALA A 322 -2.81 17.65 14.70
CA ALA A 322 -1.72 17.28 15.60
C ALA A 322 -0.36 17.12 14.88
N ILE A 323 -0.39 16.86 13.56
CA ILE A 323 0.80 16.62 12.74
C ILE A 323 1.16 17.88 11.95
N SER A 324 0.18 18.42 11.21
CA SER A 324 0.30 19.62 10.39
C SER A 324 -1.00 20.44 10.40
N PRO A 325 -1.04 21.56 11.13
CA PRO A 325 -2.12 22.54 11.05
C PRO A 325 -2.37 23.05 9.62
N GLN A 326 -1.31 23.15 8.81
CA GLN A 326 -1.43 23.62 7.42
C GLN A 326 -2.16 22.61 6.54
N THR A 327 -1.87 21.30 6.68
CA THR A 327 -2.60 20.26 5.95
C THR A 327 -4.06 20.18 6.40
N ALA A 328 -4.33 20.29 7.71
CA ALA A 328 -5.69 20.34 8.23
C ALA A 328 -6.49 21.52 7.65
N GLN A 329 -5.88 22.70 7.60
CA GLN A 329 -6.50 23.88 7.00
C GLN A 329 -6.69 23.75 5.48
N ALA A 330 -5.73 23.13 4.78
CA ALA A 330 -5.85 22.90 3.35
C ALA A 330 -7.02 21.95 3.01
N LEU A 331 -7.28 20.93 3.85
CA LEU A 331 -8.46 20.07 3.69
C LEU A 331 -9.77 20.85 3.87
N LYS A 332 -9.85 21.73 4.88
CA LYS A 332 -11.05 22.57 5.10
C LYS A 332 -11.32 23.52 3.93
N ASN A 333 -10.29 23.90 3.17
CA ASN A 333 -10.38 24.79 2.01
C ASN A 333 -10.06 24.04 0.70
N TYR A 334 -10.44 22.76 0.61
CA TYR A 334 -10.14 21.98 -0.59
C TYR A 334 -10.78 22.59 -1.84
N GLU A 335 -10.11 22.41 -2.98
CA GLU A 335 -10.57 22.83 -4.29
C GLU A 335 -11.44 21.73 -4.90
N LEU A 336 -12.73 22.03 -5.09
CA LEU A 336 -13.61 21.18 -5.87
C LEU A 336 -13.38 21.43 -7.37
N VAL A 337 -12.94 20.38 -8.07
CA VAL A 337 -12.70 20.39 -9.52
C VAL A 337 -13.55 19.32 -10.16
N PRO A 338 -14.77 19.66 -10.62
CA PRO A 338 -15.60 18.74 -11.37
C PRO A 338 -14.84 18.20 -12.60
N HIS A 339 -15.07 16.94 -12.95
CA HIS A 339 -14.40 16.30 -14.09
C HIS A 339 -12.86 16.32 -14.00
N LEU A 340 -12.31 16.18 -12.79
CA LEU A 340 -10.86 16.15 -12.56
C LEU A 340 -10.17 15.07 -13.40
N PHE A 341 -10.80 13.91 -13.60
CA PHE A 341 -10.35 12.88 -14.53
C PHE A 341 -11.56 12.10 -15.06
N GLU A 342 -11.35 11.35 -16.15
CA GLU A 342 -12.41 10.58 -16.80
C GLU A 342 -12.50 9.19 -16.18
N TRP A 343 -13.71 8.76 -15.84
CA TRP A 343 -13.94 7.45 -15.22
C TRP A 343 -15.19 6.74 -15.75
N ARG A 344 -16.19 7.51 -16.20
CA ARG A 344 -17.51 6.98 -16.56
C ARG A 344 -17.44 6.06 -17.76
N LYS A 345 -16.60 6.38 -18.74
CA LYS A 345 -16.41 5.54 -19.94
C LYS A 345 -15.91 4.12 -19.64
N PHE A 346 -15.27 3.91 -18.48
CA PHE A 346 -14.71 2.61 -18.09
C PHE A 346 -15.71 1.73 -17.33
N LEU A 347 -16.88 2.27 -16.98
CA LEU A 347 -17.96 1.50 -16.34
C LEU A 347 -18.89 0.81 -17.34
N SER A 348 -18.85 1.21 -18.61
CA SER A 348 -19.63 0.55 -19.66
C SER A 348 -19.03 -0.82 -19.99
N PRO A 349 -19.84 -1.88 -20.14
CA PRO A 349 -19.33 -3.16 -20.61
C PRO A 349 -18.71 -2.98 -22.01
N PRO A 350 -17.66 -3.74 -22.36
CA PRO A 350 -17.16 -3.75 -23.73
C PRO A 350 -18.30 -4.10 -24.68
N PRO A 351 -18.35 -3.52 -25.90
CA PRO A 351 -19.35 -3.89 -26.88
C PRO A 351 -19.30 -5.41 -27.09
N GLN A 352 -20.47 -6.05 -26.96
CA GLN A 352 -20.63 -7.47 -27.29
C GLN A 352 -20.14 -7.67 -28.73
N PRO A 353 -19.35 -8.72 -29.02
CA PRO A 353 -19.03 -9.05 -30.40
C PRO A 353 -20.35 -9.22 -31.15
N GLN A 354 -20.52 -8.47 -32.23
CA GLN A 354 -21.66 -8.66 -33.12
C GLN A 354 -21.60 -10.10 -33.60
N GLU A 355 -22.61 -10.91 -33.26
CA GLU A 355 -22.84 -12.18 -33.93
C GLU A 355 -22.92 -11.87 -35.42
N GLU A 356 -21.92 -12.31 -36.18
CA GLU A 356 -22.02 -12.39 -37.62
C GLU A 356 -23.23 -13.29 -37.90
N THR A 357 -24.36 -12.66 -38.20
CA THR A 357 -25.50 -13.34 -38.77
C THR A 357 -25.03 -13.90 -40.11
N SER A 358 -24.61 -15.16 -40.10
CA SER A 358 -24.41 -15.96 -41.29
C SER A 358 -25.76 -16.08 -42.00
N THR A 359 -26.01 -15.19 -42.95
CA THR A 359 -27.06 -15.34 -43.94
C THR A 359 -26.71 -16.53 -44.82
N THR A 360 -27.39 -17.66 -44.59
CA THR A 360 -27.58 -18.73 -45.57
C THR A 360 -28.56 -18.32 -46.65
#